data_AF-A0A349S662-F1
#
_entry.id   AF-A0A349S662-F1
#
_cell.length_a   1.000
_cell.length_b   1.000
_cell.length_c   1.000
_cell.angle_alpha   90.00
_cell.angle_beta   90.00
_cell.angle_gamma   90.00
#
_symmetry.space_group_name_H-M   'P 1'
#
loop_
_entity.id
_entity.type
_entity.pdbx_description
1 polymer ?
#
loop_
_entity_poly.entity_id
_entity_poly.type
_entity_poly.pdbx_seq_one_letter_code
_entity_poly.pdbx_strand_id
1 'polypeptide(L)'
;LVDPVLDRDQYVLTYGQAIDLMRDLKVLGASNHNSGRRTGLTGKKALQQVADYYEQFRTEAGLPATYEVIFGHAWGKPLQQQTRHADGSVSIPLSQIK
;
A
#
# COMPACT_ATOMS: atom_id res chain seq x y z
N LEU A 1 -15.90 -13.16 -18.22
CA LEU A 1 -15.36 -12.22 -17.21
C LEU A 1 -13.86 -12.23 -17.46
N VAL A 2 -13.21 -11.08 -17.63
CA VAL A 2 -11.75 -11.08 -17.81
C VAL A 2 -11.17 -11.18 -16.41
N ASP A 3 -10.39 -12.22 -16.13
CA ASP A 3 -9.79 -12.40 -14.83
C ASP A 3 -8.71 -11.33 -14.61
N PRO A 4 -8.65 -10.69 -13.44
CA PRO A 4 -7.61 -9.72 -13.15
C PRO A 4 -6.24 -10.43 -13.15
N VAL A 5 -5.26 -9.78 -13.76
CA VAL A 5 -3.88 -10.25 -13.75
C VAL A 5 -3.16 -9.54 -12.60
N LEU A 6 -2.56 -10.34 -11.72
CA LEU A 6 -1.70 -9.87 -10.65
C LEU A 6 -0.27 -10.29 -10.94
N ASP A 7 0.65 -9.35 -10.76
CA ASP A 7 2.09 -9.61 -10.80
C ASP A 7 2.76 -9.04 -9.55
N ARG A 8 3.90 -9.61 -9.16
CA ARG A 8 4.60 -9.23 -7.93
C ARG A 8 6.10 -9.13 -8.15
N ASP A 9 6.63 -7.96 -7.85
CA ASP A 9 8.06 -7.72 -7.76
C ASP A 9 8.53 -7.56 -6.31
N GLN A 10 9.77 -7.99 -6.06
CA GLN A 10 10.43 -7.81 -4.77
C GLN A 10 11.68 -6.95 -4.94
N TYR A 11 11.77 -5.89 -4.13
CA TYR A 11 12.88 -4.96 -4.11
C TYR A 11 13.52 -4.92 -2.72
N VAL A 12 14.85 -4.77 -2.67
CA VAL A 12 15.57 -4.50 -1.41
C VAL A 12 16.23 -3.13 -1.55
N LEU A 13 15.73 -2.15 -0.80
CA LEU A 13 16.33 -0.83 -0.71
C LEU A 13 17.25 -0.77 0.51
N THR A 14 18.35 -0.05 0.39
CA THR A 14 19.33 0.12 1.47
C THR A 14 19.40 1.57 1.91
N TYR A 15 19.44 1.78 3.23
CA TYR A 15 19.37 3.08 3.87
C TYR A 15 20.61 3.37 4.71
N GLY A 16 21.04 4.63 4.72
CA GLY A 16 22.14 5.07 5.57
C GLY A 16 21.78 4.99 7.06
N GLN A 17 20.56 5.44 7.42
CA GLN A 17 20.05 5.45 8.78
C GLN A 17 18.60 4.97 8.86
N ALA A 18 18.21 4.37 9.97
CA ALA A 18 16.83 3.87 10.17
C ALA A 18 15.77 4.98 10.09
N ILE A 19 16.14 6.23 10.40
CA ILE A 19 15.23 7.38 10.30
C ILE A 19 14.85 7.71 8.85
N ASP A 20 15.75 7.46 7.90
CA ASP A 20 15.51 7.71 6.48
C ASP A 20 14.51 6.68 5.93
N LEU A 21 14.70 5.41 6.30
CA LEU A 21 13.75 4.33 6.03
C LEU A 21 12.35 4.65 6.60
N MET A 22 12.28 5.06 7.88
CA MET A 22 11.00 5.40 8.51
C MET A 22 10.30 6.59 7.83
N ARG A 23 11.08 7.55 7.31
CA ARG A 23 10.54 8.69 6.56
C ARG A 23 9.93 8.23 5.24
N ASP A 24 10.60 7.36 4.50
CA ASP A 24 10.08 6.79 3.27
C ASP A 24 8.79 6.00 3.51
N LEU A 25 8.78 5.14 4.54
CA LEU A 25 7.56 4.44 4.94
C LEU A 25 6.42 5.41 5.24
N LYS A 26 6.70 6.53 5.90
CA LYS A 26 5.69 7.54 6.21
C LYS A 26 5.15 8.22 4.95
N VAL A 27 6.01 8.51 3.97
CA VAL A 27 5.62 9.08 2.67
C VAL A 27 4.74 8.10 1.89
N LEU A 28 5.05 6.80 1.95
CA LEU A 28 4.24 5.73 1.34
C LEU A 28 2.89 5.50 2.05
N GLY A 29 2.59 6.26 3.11
CA GLY A 29 1.35 6.13 3.88
C GLY A 29 1.35 4.97 4.87
N ALA A 30 2.49 4.32 5.10
CA ALA A 30 2.59 3.31 6.13
C ALA A 30 2.31 3.92 7.51
N SER A 31 1.52 3.23 8.31
CA SER A 31 1.25 3.62 9.69
C SER A 31 1.28 2.41 10.62
N ASN A 32 1.52 2.66 11.90
CA ASN A 32 1.65 1.60 12.90
C ASN A 32 0.26 1.03 13.25
N HIS A 33 -0.07 -0.11 12.65
CA HIS A 33 -1.30 -0.87 12.90
C HIS A 33 -1.11 -2.00 13.92
N ASN A 34 0.02 -2.04 14.64
CA ASN A 34 0.24 -3.05 15.66
C ASN A 34 -0.82 -2.95 16.77
N SER A 35 -1.41 -4.08 17.16
CA SER A 35 -2.48 -4.14 18.17
C SER A 35 -2.00 -3.64 19.54
N GLY A 36 -0.74 -3.90 19.88
CA GLY A 36 -0.08 -3.41 21.09
C GLY A 36 0.59 -2.04 20.94
N ARG A 37 0.25 -1.24 19.93
CA ARG A 37 0.90 0.06 19.73
C ARG A 37 0.67 0.98 20.93
N ARG A 38 1.68 1.81 21.23
CA ARG A 38 1.51 2.93 22.15
C ARG A 38 0.46 3.90 21.59
N THR A 39 -0.43 4.37 22.45
CA THR A 39 -1.48 5.35 22.13
C THR A 39 -1.00 6.80 22.24
N GLY A 40 0.12 7.03 22.92
CA GLY A 40 0.74 8.35 23.06
C GLY A 40 1.75 8.68 21.96
N LEU A 41 2.28 9.90 22.02
CA LEU A 41 3.36 10.34 21.12
C LEU A 41 4.59 9.46 21.28
N THR A 42 5.21 9.07 20.16
CA THR A 42 6.47 8.36 20.18
C THR A 42 7.59 9.35 20.52
N GLY A 43 8.19 9.20 21.70
CA GLY A 43 9.28 10.07 22.15
C GLY A 43 10.62 9.73 21.51
N LYS A 44 11.57 10.68 21.59
CA LYS A 44 12.94 10.56 21.06
C LYS A 44 13.65 9.26 21.48
N LYS A 45 13.56 8.89 22.77
CA LYS A 45 14.20 7.67 23.28
C LYS A 45 13.68 6.40 22.62
N ALA A 46 12.37 6.33 22.37
CA ALA A 46 11.77 5.18 21.70
C ALA A 46 12.21 5.09 20.23
N LEU A 47 12.30 6.23 19.53
CA LEU A 47 12.84 6.27 18.17
C LEU A 47 14.32 5.84 18.13
N GLN A 48 15.12 6.27 19.10
CA GLN A 48 16.52 5.85 19.20
C GLN A 48 16.64 4.34 19.41
N GLN A 49 15.83 3.77 20.32
CA GLN A 49 15.81 2.32 20.55
C GLN A 49 15.45 1.54 19.27
N VAL A 50 14.51 2.04 18.47
CA VAL A 50 14.18 1.43 17.16
C VAL A 50 15.38 1.50 16.23
N ALA A 51 16.05 2.67 16.12
CA ALA A 51 17.22 2.83 15.27
C ALA A 51 18.37 1.90 15.70
N ASP A 52 18.69 1.87 17.00
CA ASP A 52 19.75 1.03 17.56
C ASP A 52 19.47 -0.46 17.34
N TYR A 53 18.22 -0.89 17.51
CA TYR A 53 17.83 -2.28 17.23
C TYR A 53 17.94 -2.60 15.75
N TYR A 54 17.66 -1.63 14.86
CA TYR A 54 17.75 -1.85 13.41
C TYR A 54 19.19 -2.03 12.93
N GLU A 55 20.17 -1.47 13.64
CA GLU A 55 21.60 -1.60 13.29
C GLU A 55 22.10 -3.05 13.22
N GLN A 56 21.46 -3.98 13.90
CA GLN A 56 21.81 -5.42 13.80
C GLN A 56 21.63 -5.98 12.38
N PHE A 57 20.83 -5.33 11.54
CA PHE A 57 20.58 -5.73 10.16
C PHE A 57 21.50 -5.02 9.15
N ARG A 58 22.43 -4.18 9.60
CA ARG A 58 23.32 -3.43 8.71
C ARG A 58 24.19 -4.38 7.87
N THR A 59 24.23 -4.07 6.58
CA THR A 59 25.12 -4.70 5.60
C THR A 59 26.16 -3.69 5.10
N GLU A 60 27.12 -4.12 4.28
CA GLU A 60 28.07 -3.21 3.62
C GLU A 60 27.36 -2.13 2.78
N ALA A 61 26.18 -2.43 2.22
CA ALA A 61 25.37 -1.51 1.45
C ALA A 61 24.46 -0.61 2.30
N GLY A 62 24.37 -0.83 3.62
CA GLY A 62 23.51 -0.11 4.55
C GLY A 62 22.42 -0.97 5.19
N LEU A 63 21.39 -0.32 5.74
CA LEU A 63 20.26 -0.95 6.39
C LEU A 63 19.23 -1.41 5.35
N PRO A 64 18.97 -2.72 5.23
CA PRO A 64 18.06 -3.24 4.20
C PRO A 64 16.59 -3.06 4.61
N ALA A 65 15.75 -2.75 3.63
CA ALA A 65 14.30 -2.81 3.71
C ALA A 65 13.76 -3.51 2.47
N THR A 66 12.99 -4.58 2.69
CA THR A 66 12.40 -5.37 1.60
C THR A 66 10.99 -4.88 1.31
N TYR A 67 10.69 -4.62 0.05
CA TYR A 67 9.39 -4.17 -0.44
C TYR A 67 8.84 -5.18 -1.45
N GLU A 68 7.56 -5.48 -1.32
CA GLU A 68 6.80 -6.22 -2.32
C GLU A 68 5.85 -5.26 -3.02
N VAL A 69 6.02 -5.11 -4.34
CA VAL A 69 5.15 -4.29 -5.17
C VAL A 69 4.25 -5.21 -5.96
N ILE A 70 2.94 -5.11 -5.73
CA ILE A 70 1.94 -5.91 -6.41
C ILE A 70 1.26 -5.05 -7.47
N PHE A 71 1.37 -5.46 -8.73
CA PHE A 71 0.73 -4.82 -9.85
C PHE A 71 -0.60 -5.53 -10.15
N GLY A 72 -1.69 -4.77 -10.26
CA GLY A 72 -3.00 -5.31 -10.61
C GLY A 72 -3.55 -4.67 -11.87
N HIS A 73 -3.72 -5.47 -12.91
CA HIS A 73 -4.37 -5.07 -14.16
C HIS A 73 -5.75 -5.72 -14.25
N ALA A 74 -6.79 -4.88 -14.29
CA ALA A 74 -8.16 -5.32 -14.42
C ALA A 74 -8.84 -4.61 -15.59
N TRP A 75 -9.62 -5.35 -16.38
CA TRP A 75 -10.43 -4.79 -17.44
C TRP A 75 -11.80 -4.42 -16.92
N GLY A 76 -12.20 -3.17 -17.12
CA GLY A 76 -13.56 -2.72 -16.88
C GLY A 76 -14.54 -3.45 -17.80
N LYS A 77 -15.75 -3.73 -17.31
CA LYS A 77 -16.85 -4.06 -18.21
C LYS A 77 -17.05 -2.87 -19.16
N PRO A 78 -17.30 -3.08 -20.46
CA PRO A 78 -17.67 -1.97 -21.34
C PRO A 78 -18.81 -1.20 -20.68
N LEU A 79 -18.73 0.14 -20.71
CA LEU A 79 -19.80 1.03 -20.26
C LEU A 79 -21.07 0.60 -21.00
N GLN A 80 -21.92 -0.20 -20.35
CA GLN A 80 -23.30 -0.32 -20.78
C GLN A 80 -23.86 1.07 -20.59
N GLN A 81 -24.15 1.72 -21.71
CA GLN A 81 -24.76 3.03 -21.77
C GLN A 81 -26.12 2.88 -21.09
N GLN A 82 -26.15 3.14 -19.77
CA GLN A 82 -27.37 3.28 -19.03
C GLN A 82 -28.13 4.39 -19.73
N THR A 83 -29.25 4.05 -20.37
CA THR A 83 -30.12 5.04 -20.97
C THR A 83 -30.69 5.86 -19.83
N ARG A 84 -29.99 6.95 -19.48
CA ARG A 84 -30.52 7.98 -18.61
C ARG A 84 -31.58 8.72 -19.40
N HIS A 85 -32.81 8.58 -18.98
CA HIS A 85 -33.92 9.34 -19.54
C HIS A 85 -33.84 10.79 -19.04
N ALA A 86 -34.45 11.71 -19.79
CA ALA A 86 -34.44 13.14 -19.47
C ALA A 86 -35.12 13.47 -18.12
N ASP A 87 -35.90 12.54 -17.56
CA ASP A 87 -36.53 12.62 -16.24
C ASP A 87 -35.63 12.14 -15.09
N GLY A 88 -34.38 11.77 -15.37
CA GLY A 88 -33.43 11.26 -14.39
C GLY A 88 -33.57 9.77 -14.07
N SER A 89 -34.54 9.07 -14.69
CA SER A 89 -34.66 7.62 -14.54
C SER A 89 -33.57 6.87 -15.33
N VAL A 90 -33.20 5.70 -14.81
CA VAL A 90 -32.25 4.77 -15.45
C VAL A 90 -33.00 3.50 -15.80
N SER A 91 -33.06 3.16 -17.09
CA SER A 91 -33.72 1.94 -17.56
C SER A 91 -32.69 0.81 -17.72
N ILE A 92 -32.90 -0.30 -17.00
CA ILE A 92 -32.09 -1.51 -17.07
C ILE A 92 -33.01 -2.63 -17.62
N PRO A 93 -32.74 -3.19 -18.81
CA PRO A 93 -33.51 -4.31 -19.35
C PRO A 93 -33.51 -5.49 -18.37
N LEU A 94 -34.66 -6.17 -18.21
CA LEU A 94 -34.77 -7.34 -17.34
C LEU A 94 -33.78 -8.45 -17.68
N SER A 95 -33.36 -8.55 -18.94
CA SER A 95 -32.31 -9.49 -19.39
C SER A 95 -30.91 -9.18 -18.87
N GLN A 96 -30.67 -8.00 -18.29
CA GLN A 96 -29.39 -7.58 -17.72
C GLN A 96 -29.33 -7.73 -16.19
N ILE A 97 -30.45 -8.06 -15.54
CA ILE A 97 -30.50 -8.36 -14.11
C ILE A 97 -30.18 -9.85 -13.97
N LYS A 98 -29.05 -10.15 -13.31
CA LYS A 98 -28.57 -11.51 -13.04
C LYS A 98 -28.79 -11.87 -11.58
#